data_AF-A0AAW2L9F0-F1
#
_entry.id   AF-A0AAW2L9F0-F1
#
_cell.length_a   1.000
_cell.length_b   1.000
_cell.length_c   1.000
_cell.angle_alpha   90.00
_cell.angle_beta   90.00
_cell.angle_gamma   90.00
#
_symmetry.space_group_name_H-M   'P 1'
#
loop_
_entity.id
_entity.type
_entity.pdbx_description
1 polymer ?
#
loop_
_entity_poly.entity_id
_entity_poly.type
_entity_poly.pdbx_seq_one_letter_code
_entity_poly.pdbx_strand_id
1 'polypeptide(L)'
;MPEPRNIHELKSLQGKLAYLRRFISNLAGRCPFSRLMKKDVPFQWDEACDKAFKSIKSYLMKPPVLVAPVPGRPLILYVAVQERSVGILLAQKNDEGKENALYYLSRTMTPNELKYSPIEKLCLALFLNPEAEALFPIS
;
A
#
# COMPACT_ATOMS: atom_id res chain seq x y z
N MET A 1 3.49 9.10 -16.74
CA MET A 1 2.33 8.20 -16.56
C MET A 1 1.06 8.94 -16.97
N PRO A 2 0.40 8.59 -18.10
CA PRO A 2 -0.84 9.24 -18.53
C PRO A 2 -2.05 8.76 -17.70
N GLU A 3 -3.12 9.56 -17.71
CA GLU A 3 -4.41 9.20 -17.10
C GLU A 3 -5.07 8.06 -17.88
N PRO A 4 -5.59 7.01 -17.22
CA PRO A 4 -6.27 5.92 -17.91
C PRO A 4 -7.58 6.36 -18.55
N ARG A 5 -7.79 5.99 -19.81
CA ARG A 5 -9.01 6.27 -20.57
C ARG A 5 -9.95 5.08 -20.70
N ASN A 6 -9.48 3.89 -20.34
CA ASN A 6 -10.23 2.64 -20.41
C ASN A 6 -9.75 1.63 -19.37
N ILE A 7 -10.46 0.51 -19.26
CA ILE A 7 -10.16 -0.55 -18.29
C ILE A 7 -8.79 -1.23 -18.53
N HIS A 8 -8.33 -1.32 -19.78
CA HIS A 8 -7.03 -1.91 -20.11
C HIS A 8 -5.88 -1.04 -19.60
N GLU A 9 -5.96 0.27 -19.83
CA GLU A 9 -5.01 1.25 -19.30
C GLU A 9 -5.04 1.30 -17.78
N LEU A 10 -6.22 1.16 -17.15
CA LEU A 10 -6.33 1.12 -15.70
C LEU A 10 -5.65 -0.12 -15.11
N LYS A 11 -5.80 -1.29 -15.75
CA LYS A 11 -5.07 -2.51 -15.33
C LYS A 11 -3.56 -2.33 -15.48
N SER A 12 -3.10 -1.70 -16.56
CA SER A 12 -1.68 -1.37 -16.72
C SER A 12 -1.17 -0.43 -15.63
N LEU A 13 -1.95 0.61 -15.28
CA LEU A 13 -1.65 1.50 -14.17
C LEU A 13 -1.53 0.74 -12.85
N GLN A 14 -2.49 -0.13 -12.54
CA GLN A 14 -2.45 -0.94 -11.32
C GLN A 14 -1.22 -1.85 -11.24
N GLY A 15 -0.82 -2.46 -12.36
CA GLY A 15 0.43 -3.25 -12.41
C GLY A 15 1.66 -2.41 -12.05
N LYS A 16 1.75 -1.19 -12.60
CA LYS A 16 2.84 -0.24 -12.26
C LYS A 16 2.80 0.18 -10.79
N LEU A 17 1.61 0.45 -10.25
CA LEU A 17 1.44 0.79 -8.84
C LEU A 17 1.75 -0.39 -7.92
N ALA A 18 1.40 -1.61 -8.32
CA ALA A 18 1.74 -2.82 -7.58
C ALA A 18 3.25 -3.02 -7.48
N TYR A 19 4.01 -2.75 -8.56
CA TYR A 19 5.47 -2.79 -8.53
C TYR A 19 6.06 -1.76 -7.56
N LEU A 20 5.46 -0.57 -7.49
CA LEU A 20 5.89 0.52 -6.62
C LEU A 20 5.27 0.49 -5.21
N ARG A 21 4.40 -0.50 -4.91
CA ARG A 21 3.58 -0.51 -3.68
C ARG A 21 4.40 -0.37 -2.41
N ARG A 22 5.61 -0.93 -2.40
CA ARG A 22 6.54 -0.90 -1.26
C ARG A 22 6.97 0.51 -0.86
N PHE A 23 6.95 1.46 -1.79
CA PHE A 23 7.34 2.86 -1.60
C PHE A 23 6.16 3.77 -1.27
N ILE A 24 4.92 3.28 -1.36
CA ILE A 24 3.73 4.11 -1.25
C ILE A 24 3.00 3.78 0.04
N SER A 25 3.08 4.69 1.01
CA SER A 25 2.33 4.59 2.26
C SER A 25 0.82 4.49 1.99
N ASN A 26 0.22 3.38 2.43
CA ASN A 26 -1.20 3.07 2.28
C ASN A 26 -1.77 3.25 0.85
N LEU A 27 -1.09 2.69 -0.16
CA LEU A 27 -1.56 2.70 -1.55
C LEU A 27 -3.03 2.24 -1.69
N ALA A 28 -3.42 1.20 -0.95
CA ALA A 28 -4.76 0.61 -1.03
C ALA A 28 -5.88 1.57 -0.58
N GLY A 29 -5.63 2.42 0.42
CA GLY A 29 -6.58 3.45 0.85
C GLY A 29 -6.62 4.67 -0.08
N ARG A 30 -5.53 4.94 -0.81
CA ARG A 30 -5.43 6.10 -1.72
C ARG A 30 -6.12 5.88 -3.07
N CYS A 31 -6.32 4.63 -3.49
CA CYS A 31 -6.78 4.30 -4.85
C CYS A 31 -8.25 3.85 -4.87
N PRO A 32 -9.20 4.67 -5.38
CA PRO A 32 -10.59 4.25 -5.56
C PRO A 32 -10.82 3.40 -6.81
N PHE A 33 -9.75 2.91 -7.46
CA PHE A 33 -9.78 2.31 -8.80
C PHE A 33 -10.49 0.95 -8.87
N SER A 34 -10.59 0.23 -7.74
CA SER A 34 -11.19 -1.11 -7.71
C SER A 34 -12.64 -1.13 -8.22
N ARG A 35 -13.43 -0.08 -7.98
CA ARG A 35 -14.82 -0.01 -8.45
C ARG A 35 -14.95 0.10 -9.97
N LEU A 36 -13.95 0.67 -10.65
CA LEU A 36 -13.93 0.84 -12.11
C LEU A 36 -13.62 -0.47 -12.86
N MET A 37 -13.25 -1.52 -12.13
CA MET A 37 -12.94 -2.83 -12.68
C MET A 37 -14.04 -3.86 -12.43
N LYS A 38 -15.17 -3.47 -11.84
CA LYS A 38 -16.31 -4.35 -11.64
C LYS A 38 -16.92 -4.70 -13.00
N LYS A 39 -17.34 -5.95 -13.15
CA LYS A 39 -18.09 -6.41 -14.32
C LYS A 39 -19.38 -5.59 -14.44
N ASP A 40 -19.77 -5.28 -15.68
CA ASP A 40 -21.01 -4.56 -16.00
C ASP A 40 -21.12 -3.12 -15.44
N VAL A 41 -19.99 -2.54 -15.02
CA VAL A 41 -19.91 -1.13 -14.64
C VAL A 41 -19.24 -0.33 -15.77
N PRO A 42 -19.86 0.75 -16.28
CA PRO A 42 -19.23 1.59 -17.28
C PRO A 42 -17.97 2.23 -16.72
N PHE A 43 -16.91 2.29 -17.53
CA PHE A 43 -15.67 2.96 -17.14
C PHE A 43 -15.91 4.47 -17.08
N GLN A 44 -16.03 5.01 -15.86
CA GLN A 44 -16.18 6.44 -15.62
C GLN A 44 -15.03 6.93 -14.74
N TRP A 45 -14.06 7.60 -15.38
CA TRP A 45 -12.99 8.29 -14.66
C TRP A 45 -13.51 9.61 -14.12
N ASP A 46 -13.90 9.62 -12.85
CA ASP A 46 -14.45 10.81 -12.17
C ASP A 46 -13.37 11.58 -11.37
N GLU A 47 -13.82 12.67 -10.75
CA GLU A 47 -12.97 13.57 -9.97
C GLU A 47 -12.23 12.87 -8.82
N ALA A 48 -12.85 11.85 -8.19
CA ALA A 48 -12.21 11.09 -7.13
C ALA A 48 -11.03 10.25 -7.65
N CYS A 49 -11.18 9.64 -8.83
CA CYS A 49 -10.09 8.90 -9.48
C CYS A 49 -8.97 9.83 -9.92
N ASP A 50 -9.31 10.99 -10.49
CA ASP A 50 -8.34 11.99 -10.91
C ASP A 50 -7.52 12.55 -9.74
N LYS A 51 -8.19 12.94 -8.65
CA LYS A 51 -7.54 13.40 -7.40
C LYS A 51 -6.60 12.33 -6.84
N ALA A 52 -7.05 11.08 -6.77
CA ALA A 52 -6.22 9.97 -6.30
C ALA A 52 -4.98 9.77 -7.18
N PHE A 53 -5.15 9.79 -8.50
CA PHE A 53 -4.06 9.62 -9.45
C PHE A 53 -3.03 10.75 -9.38
N LYS A 54 -3.49 12.00 -9.31
CA LYS A 54 -2.62 13.18 -9.14
C LYS A 54 -1.89 13.16 -7.81
N SER A 55 -2.57 12.75 -6.73
CA SER A 55 -1.97 12.58 -5.40
C SER A 55 -0.85 11.55 -5.41
N ILE A 56 -1.07 10.38 -6.04
CA ILE A 56 -0.05 9.33 -6.16
C ILE A 56 1.14 9.81 -7.00
N LYS A 57 0.88 10.51 -8.12
CA LYS A 57 1.96 11.11 -8.92
C LYS A 57 2.80 12.06 -8.09
N SER A 58 2.17 13.00 -7.39
CA SER A 58 2.85 13.98 -6.55
C SER A 58 3.69 13.30 -5.47
N TYR A 59 3.13 12.27 -4.82
CA TYR A 59 3.85 11.47 -3.84
C TYR A 59 5.08 10.77 -4.43
N LEU A 60 4.95 10.20 -5.63
CA LEU A 60 6.05 9.54 -6.34
C LEU A 60 7.10 10.51 -6.89
N MET A 61 6.83 11.82 -6.96
CA MET A 61 7.85 12.82 -7.30
C MET A 61 8.87 13.02 -6.17
N LYS A 62 8.50 12.69 -4.93
CA LYS A 62 9.35 12.76 -3.74
C LYS A 62 9.15 11.51 -2.89
N PRO A 63 9.51 10.31 -3.40
CA PRO A 63 9.25 9.08 -2.69
C PRO A 63 10.09 9.04 -1.40
N PRO A 64 9.57 8.42 -0.31
CA PRO A 64 10.37 8.20 0.88
C PRO A 64 11.58 7.33 0.53
N VAL A 65 12.73 7.64 1.12
CA VAL A 65 13.93 6.81 1.00
C VAL A 65 13.69 5.55 1.83
N LEU A 66 13.60 4.41 1.16
CA LEU A 66 13.59 3.11 1.82
C LEU A 66 15.00 2.56 1.91
N VAL A 67 15.32 1.94 3.03
CA VAL A 67 16.61 1.30 3.28
C VAL A 67 16.45 -0.21 3.23
N ALA A 68 17.49 -0.92 2.80
CA ALA A 68 17.52 -2.37 2.89
C ALA A 68 17.49 -2.81 4.37
N PRO A 69 16.78 -3.91 4.70
CA PRO A 69 16.80 -4.44 6.05
C PRO A 69 18.21 -4.93 6.39
N VAL A 70 18.68 -4.62 7.60
CA VAL A 70 19.93 -5.16 8.13
C VAL A 70 19.61 -6.40 8.95
N PRO A 71 20.14 -7.58 8.59
CA PRO A 71 19.96 -8.81 9.36
C PRO A 71 20.38 -8.65 10.82
N GLY A 72 19.65 -9.31 11.73
CA GLY A 72 19.93 -9.28 13.17
C GLY A 72 19.52 -7.99 13.90
N ARG A 73 19.08 -6.93 13.19
CA ARG A 73 18.55 -5.72 13.84
C ARG A 73 17.06 -5.85 14.15
N PRO A 74 16.59 -5.40 15.34
CA PRO A 74 15.17 -5.40 15.68
C PRO A 74 14.33 -4.63 14.66
N LEU A 75 13.24 -5.24 14.20
CA LEU A 75 12.26 -4.60 13.35
C LEU A 75 11.24 -3.82 14.20
N ILE A 76 10.84 -2.66 13.70
CA ILE A 76 9.77 -1.83 14.26
C ILE A 76 8.60 -1.90 13.29
N LEU A 77 7.43 -2.29 13.79
CA LEU A 77 6.22 -2.39 13.00
C LEU A 77 5.24 -1.28 13.38
N TYR A 78 4.94 -0.41 12.42
CA TYR A 78 3.88 0.58 12.53
C TYR A 78 2.63 0.05 11.85
N VAL A 79 1.49 0.14 12.52
CA VAL A 79 0.19 -0.28 12.00
C VAL A 79 -0.75 0.92 11.93
N ALA A 80 -1.46 1.06 10.82
CA ALA A 80 -2.48 2.07 10.63
C ALA A 80 -3.76 1.45 10.06
N VAL A 81 -4.89 1.79 10.68
CA VAL A 81 -6.22 1.40 10.21
C VAL A 81 -6.94 2.67 9.74
N GLN A 82 -7.49 2.62 8.54
CA GLN A 82 -8.38 3.65 7.99
C GLN A 82 -9.77 3.04 7.76
N GLU A 83 -10.73 3.88 7.36
CA GLU A 83 -12.12 3.47 7.16
C GLU A 83 -12.27 2.21 6.28
N ARG A 84 -11.49 2.12 5.19
CA ARG A 84 -11.59 1.03 4.20
C ARG A 84 -10.30 0.27 3.91
N SER A 85 -9.22 0.61 4.60
CA SER A 85 -7.92 0.00 4.34
C SER A 85 -7.13 -0.16 5.61
N VAL A 86 -6.28 -1.16 5.63
CA VAL A 86 -5.25 -1.36 6.63
C VAL A 86 -3.88 -1.23 5.98
N GLY A 87 -2.93 -0.67 6.70
CA GLY A 87 -1.56 -0.48 6.21
C GLY A 87 -0.55 -0.68 7.32
N ILE A 88 0.64 -1.11 6.93
CA ILE A 88 1.79 -1.27 7.80
C ILE A 88 3.02 -0.61 7.20
N LEU A 89 3.91 -0.15 8.08
CA LEU A 89 5.27 0.26 7.77
C LEU A 89 6.22 -0.58 8.61
N LEU A 90 7.14 -1.26 7.93
CA LEU A 90 8.29 -1.89 8.57
C LEU A 90 9.46 -0.91 8.59
N ALA A 91 10.08 -0.74 9.76
CA ALA A 91 11.20 0.17 9.98
C ALA A 91 12.32 -0.49 10.80
N GLN A 92 13.53 0.08 10.74
CA GLN A 92 14.66 -0.27 11.60
C GLN A 92 15.38 0.99 12.06
N LYS A 93 15.98 0.94 13.24
CA LYS A 93 16.92 1.99 13.69
C LYS A 93 18.28 1.81 13.01
N ASN A 94 18.83 2.91 12.51
CA ASN A 94 20.21 2.99 12.05
C ASN A 94 21.17 3.10 13.26
N ASP A 95 22.48 3.17 12.97
CA ASP A 95 23.52 3.24 14.01
C ASP A 95 23.47 4.55 14.82
N GLU A 96 22.82 5.58 14.30
CA GLU A 96 22.57 6.86 14.96
C GLU A 96 21.28 6.84 15.80
N GLY A 97 20.57 5.70 15.86
CA GLY A 97 19.30 5.55 16.58
C GLY A 97 18.07 6.11 15.85
N LYS A 98 18.23 6.61 14.62
CA LYS A 98 17.15 7.13 13.76
C LYS A 98 16.43 6.00 13.04
N GLU A 99 15.10 6.10 12.98
CA GLU A 99 14.28 5.11 12.29
C GLU A 99 14.26 5.35 10.78
N ASN A 100 14.62 4.30 10.04
CA ASN A 100 14.55 4.24 8.60
C ASN A 100 13.40 3.33 8.17
N ALA A 101 12.59 3.81 7.24
CA ALA A 101 11.56 3.01 6.61
C ALA A 101 12.20 1.93 5.72
N LEU A 102 11.68 0.71 5.81
CA LEU A 102 12.11 -0.43 5.00
C LEU A 102 11.07 -0.75 3.93
N TYR A 103 9.81 -0.93 4.36
CA TYR A 103 8.73 -1.40 3.48
C TYR A 103 7.37 -0.87 3.92
N TYR A 104 6.57 -0.39 2.96
CA TYR A 104 5.13 -0.17 3.15
C TYR A 104 4.33 -1.33 2.59
N LEU A 105 3.29 -1.74 3.32
CA LEU A 105 2.27 -2.67 2.82
C LEU A 105 0.90 -2.12 3.15
N SER A 106 -0.07 -2.40 2.29
CA SER A 106 -1.46 -2.01 2.53
C SER A 106 -2.43 -2.84 1.73
N ARG A 107 -3.65 -2.95 2.24
CA ARG A 107 -4.74 -3.71 1.64
C ARG A 107 -6.08 -3.04 1.93
N THR A 108 -6.96 -3.09 0.94
CA THR A 108 -8.36 -2.69 1.10
C THR A 108 -9.10 -3.80 1.82
N MET A 109 -9.85 -3.45 2.85
CA MET A 109 -10.68 -4.40 3.58
C MET A 109 -11.87 -4.86 2.73
N THR A 110 -12.21 -6.13 2.84
CA THR A 110 -13.42 -6.72 2.27
C THR A 110 -14.67 -6.23 3.01
N PRO A 111 -15.88 -6.34 2.43
CA PRO A 111 -17.11 -5.92 3.09
C PRO A 111 -17.35 -6.55 4.47
N ASN A 112 -16.85 -7.77 4.69
CA ASN A 112 -16.96 -8.44 5.98
C ASN A 112 -15.95 -7.88 6.98
N GLU A 113 -14.71 -7.67 6.56
CA GLU A 113 -13.64 -7.07 7.39
C GLU A 113 -13.95 -5.63 7.81
N LEU A 114 -14.74 -4.88 7.03
CA LEU A 114 -15.19 -3.54 7.41
C LEU A 114 -16.04 -3.52 8.68
N LYS A 115 -16.73 -4.62 8.99
CA LYS A 115 -17.61 -4.76 10.16
C LYS A 115 -16.86 -5.17 11.43
N TYR A 116 -15.58 -5.52 11.30
CA TYR A 116 -14.73 -5.86 12.42
C TYR A 116 -14.59 -4.68 13.39
N SER A 117 -14.47 -5.02 14.68
CA SER A 117 -14.11 -4.10 15.74
C SER A 117 -12.72 -3.46 15.47
N PRO A 118 -12.42 -2.32 16.10
CA PRO A 118 -11.11 -1.69 15.94
C PRO A 118 -9.92 -2.62 16.24
N ILE A 119 -10.05 -3.49 17.25
CA ILE A 119 -8.99 -4.43 17.64
C ILE A 119 -8.81 -5.51 16.57
N GLU A 120 -9.90 -6.08 16.06
CA GLU A 120 -9.84 -7.08 14.98
C GLU A 120 -9.23 -6.49 13.70
N LYS A 121 -9.51 -5.22 13.38
CA LYS A 121 -8.87 -4.52 12.24
C LYS A 121 -7.37 -4.31 12.44
N LEU A 122 -6.92 -4.07 13.67
CA LEU A 122 -5.49 -4.03 13.99
C LEU A 122 -4.85 -5.40 13.82
N CYS A 123 -5.48 -6.47 14.33
CA CYS A 123 -5.00 -7.83 14.13
C CYS A 123 -4.93 -8.20 12.64
N LEU A 124 -5.92 -7.78 11.85
CA LEU A 124 -5.94 -7.98 10.41
C LEU A 124 -4.71 -7.40 9.70
N ALA A 125 -4.19 -6.28 10.21
CA ALA A 125 -2.98 -5.66 9.69
C ALA A 125 -1.70 -6.43 10.05
N LEU A 126 -1.72 -7.25 11.10
CA LEU A 126 -0.61 -8.15 11.44
C LEU A 126 -0.61 -9.41 10.57
N PHE A 127 -1.80 -9.89 10.18
CA PHE A 127 -1.95 -10.98 9.22
C PHE A 127 -1.70 -10.55 7.77
N LEU A 128 -1.49 -9.25 7.50
CA LEU A 128 -1.00 -8.78 6.22
C LEU A 128 0.41 -9.31 6.02
N ASN A 129 0.48 -10.49 5.44
CA ASN A 129 1.73 -11.15 5.22
C ASN A 129 2.54 -10.31 4.21
N PRO A 130 3.77 -9.90 4.54
CA PRO A 130 4.76 -9.56 3.55
C PRO A 130 5.11 -10.84 2.77
N GLU A 131 4.19 -11.41 1.98
CA GLU A 131 4.55 -12.51 1.09
C GLU A 131 5.73 -12.06 0.20
N ALA A 132 6.84 -12.79 0.05
CA ALA A 132 7.34 -13.99 0.72
C ALA A 132 8.85 -14.12 0.36
N GLU A 133 9.63 -14.79 1.22
CA GLU A 133 10.92 -15.46 0.92
C GLU A 133 12.17 -14.70 0.43
N ALA A 134 12.10 -13.46 -0.04
CA ALA A 134 13.28 -12.86 -0.68
C ALA A 134 14.23 -12.06 0.24
N LEU A 135 13.89 -11.82 1.53
CA LEU A 135 14.62 -10.82 2.34
C LEU A 135 15.19 -11.31 3.66
N PHE A 136 14.81 -12.50 4.12
CA PHE A 136 15.40 -13.12 5.30
C PHE A 136 15.53 -14.62 5.03
N PRO A 137 16.61 -15.09 4.38
CA PRO A 137 16.92 -16.51 4.42
C PRO A 137 17.13 -16.84 5.90
N ILE A 138 16.21 -17.62 6.46
CA ILE A 138 16.41 -18.24 7.76
C ILE A 138 17.61 -19.16 7.53
N SER A 139 18.71 -18.82 8.18
CA SER A 139 19.98 -19.55 8.18
C SER A 139 19.82 -20.99 8.62
#